data_AF-A0AAW0DGG8-F1
#
_entry.id   AF-A0AAW0DGG8-F1
#
_cell.length_a   1.000
_cell.length_b   1.000
_cell.length_c   1.000
_cell.angle_alpha   90.00
_cell.angle_beta   90.00
_cell.angle_gamma   90.00
#
_symmetry.space_group_name_H-M   'P 1'
#
loop_
_entity.id
_entity.type
_entity.pdbx_description
1 polymer ?
#
loop_
_entity_poly.entity_id
_entity_poly.type
_entity_poly.pdbx_seq_one_letter_code
_entity_poly.pdbx_strand_id
1 'polypeptide(L)'
;MIDHYYNRRNNQNSLHRRATFGGSNLLLRPSPWEEAVILMGPFISGILLASLLRTVAQQVPTSWRKPTITVSPADRVSLAEAAIQEAIKFIDTTNGLFPDPENSYGGSGAFYSQLVEFDMATNQTQYEPLVEQYFFLAAENLGGLGATNFTGELYVSHKYLSDYGNYGHAAALALSAYKNSQYRVYADQVWWAVQPYTVAPSDVKAGFMTQKNITIISTCAGITVAGGTFHVAIQDKTPSDSLVNVLSTGGFLVLSALLAEATGEAIYLHAAEASANFLTNHLLNAKHIVQDGMYVSTTDSCQLAAEINQISYNTGLLIEGLAILYSISSNSSFFDLIQQLVTAAIGNSAWQENGNGIIANGVAKSSDGLLPRALITAMTRNAIAPALQSIIKAYLSVQYNAVVDLATTHGSNLYSSSWNGPPSTSFSPGNQSNAIQVLINSIGLNNHTTVAQTNHTTVIETSTSASMSSTGIVAAPTSSVSAFHKSSQVGPIVGSVVGGLILLLGILAGIFIWWR
;
A
#
# COMPACT_ATOMS: atom_id res chain seq x y z
N MET A 1 21.35 -3.02 -7.27
CA MET A 1 21.69 -3.10 -8.71
C MET A 1 20.76 -2.18 -9.50
N ILE A 2 20.77 -0.88 -9.19
CA ILE A 2 20.17 0.21 -9.96
C ILE A 2 21.06 1.43 -9.71
N ASP A 3 22.09 1.65 -10.54
CA ASP A 3 22.92 2.86 -10.44
C ASP A 3 23.49 3.33 -11.78
N HIS A 4 22.77 3.06 -12.87
CA HIS A 4 23.09 3.65 -14.16
C HIS A 4 21.81 4.16 -14.79
N TYR A 5 21.61 5.48 -14.76
CA TYR A 5 21.25 6.30 -15.92
C TYR A 5 20.87 7.72 -15.47
N TYR A 6 21.87 8.58 -15.23
CA TYR A 6 21.70 10.03 -15.30
C TYR A 6 22.97 10.66 -15.87
N ASN A 7 23.06 10.71 -17.21
CA ASN A 7 23.91 11.68 -17.90
C ASN A 7 23.54 11.80 -19.38
N ARG A 8 22.84 12.87 -19.74
CA ARG A 8 23.10 13.64 -20.97
C ARG A 8 22.33 14.97 -20.99
N ARG A 9 23.09 16.05 -20.85
CA ARG A 9 22.73 17.40 -21.32
C ARG A 9 23.05 17.54 -22.83
N ASN A 10 22.19 18.20 -23.59
CA ASN A 10 22.42 19.53 -24.18
C ASN A 10 21.61 19.80 -25.47
N ASN A 11 21.13 21.04 -25.55
CA ASN A 11 20.86 21.88 -26.72
C ASN A 11 19.70 21.52 -27.67
N GLN A 12 18.68 22.39 -27.69
CA GLN A 12 18.48 23.28 -28.85
C GLN A 12 17.67 24.54 -28.50
N ASN A 13 18.19 25.67 -28.97
CA ASN A 13 17.56 27.00 -29.01
C ASN A 13 16.65 27.13 -30.25
N SER A 14 15.51 27.82 -30.12
CA SER A 14 14.99 28.84 -31.06
C SER A 14 13.67 29.40 -30.50
N LEU A 15 13.57 30.68 -30.09
CA LEU A 15 13.26 31.87 -30.90
C LEU A 15 12.04 31.72 -31.84
N HIS A 16 10.86 32.22 -31.46
CA HIS A 16 10.27 33.45 -32.03
C HIS A 16 8.83 33.81 -31.61
N ARG A 17 8.68 35.12 -31.32
CA ARG A 17 7.60 36.06 -31.67
C ARG A 17 6.26 36.08 -30.91
N ARG A 18 6.09 37.23 -30.23
CA ARG A 18 4.86 37.98 -29.93
C ARG A 18 3.88 38.07 -31.12
N ALA A 19 2.59 38.00 -30.81
CA ALA A 19 1.57 38.84 -31.43
C ALA A 19 0.49 39.19 -30.39
N THR A 20 0.54 40.44 -29.92
CA THR A 20 -0.54 41.14 -29.21
C THR A 20 -1.60 41.58 -30.22
N PHE A 21 -2.86 41.31 -29.95
CA PHE A 21 -3.98 42.07 -30.51
C PHE A 21 -4.99 42.36 -29.41
N GLY A 22 -5.17 43.66 -29.16
CA GLY A 22 -6.24 44.21 -28.34
C GLY A 22 -7.54 44.25 -29.14
N GLY A 23 -8.65 44.15 -28.42
CA GLY A 23 -10.00 44.25 -28.95
C GLY A 23 -10.99 44.44 -27.82
N SER A 24 -11.08 45.67 -27.34
CA SER A 24 -12.10 46.14 -26.41
C SER A 24 -13.46 46.10 -27.10
N ASN A 25 -14.43 45.37 -26.54
CA ASN A 25 -15.84 45.58 -26.82
C ASN A 25 -16.63 45.60 -25.50
N LEU A 26 -17.13 46.80 -25.21
CA LEU A 26 -18.12 47.13 -24.19
C LEU A 26 -19.53 46.87 -24.76
N LEU A 27 -20.53 46.74 -23.88
CA LEU A 27 -22.01 46.69 -24.11
C LEU A 27 -22.56 45.25 -24.23
N LEU A 28 -23.53 44.74 -23.47
CA LEU A 28 -24.54 45.28 -22.52
C LEU A 28 -24.86 44.21 -21.46
N ARG A 29 -25.17 44.63 -20.22
CA ARG A 29 -25.72 43.76 -19.16
C ARG A 29 -27.25 43.65 -19.29
N PRO A 30 -27.84 42.44 -19.28
CA PRO A 30 -29.26 42.26 -19.01
C PRO A 30 -29.56 42.19 -17.50
N SER A 31 -30.80 42.52 -17.13
CA SER A 31 -31.32 42.64 -15.76
C SER A 31 -31.64 41.30 -15.05
N PRO A 32 -31.75 41.26 -13.71
CA PRO A 32 -31.60 40.04 -12.90
C PRO A 32 -32.86 39.17 -12.68
N TRP A 33 -33.84 39.10 -13.60
CA TRP A 33 -35.13 38.45 -13.29
C TRP A 33 -35.69 37.46 -14.33
N GLU A 34 -34.92 37.02 -15.33
CA GLU A 34 -35.44 36.12 -16.40
C GLU A 34 -34.70 34.77 -16.59
N GLU A 35 -33.84 34.31 -15.68
CA GLU A 35 -33.18 32.98 -15.78
C GLU A 35 -33.64 31.93 -14.75
N ALA A 36 -34.89 31.98 -14.29
CA ALA A 36 -35.39 31.04 -13.28
C ALA A 36 -36.25 29.86 -13.80
N VAL A 37 -36.51 29.71 -15.11
CA VAL A 37 -37.50 28.71 -15.59
C VAL A 37 -37.01 27.78 -16.73
N ILE A 38 -35.76 27.86 -17.18
CA ILE A 38 -35.23 26.93 -18.20
C ILE A 38 -33.91 26.31 -17.73
N LEU A 39 -33.93 25.53 -16.63
CA LEU A 39 -32.75 24.75 -16.19
C LEU A 39 -33.07 23.51 -15.33
N MET A 40 -34.29 22.95 -15.43
CA MET A 40 -34.64 21.67 -14.77
C MET A 40 -34.87 20.51 -15.77
N GLY A 41 -34.48 20.68 -17.04
CA GLY A 41 -34.69 19.71 -18.11
C GLY A 41 -33.62 18.62 -18.33
N PRO A 42 -32.33 18.78 -17.96
CA PRO A 42 -31.32 17.73 -18.20
C PRO A 42 -30.87 16.94 -16.97
N PHE A 43 -31.27 17.29 -15.74
CA PHE A 43 -30.78 16.60 -14.54
C PHE A 43 -31.38 15.21 -14.29
N ILE A 44 -32.59 14.94 -14.81
CA ILE A 44 -33.23 13.62 -14.67
C ILE A 44 -32.73 12.63 -15.74
N SER A 45 -32.20 13.13 -16.86
CA SER A 45 -31.63 12.28 -17.93
C SER A 45 -30.20 11.80 -17.64
N GLY A 46 -29.45 12.50 -16.78
CA GLY A 46 -28.10 12.09 -16.36
C GLY A 46 -28.09 10.99 -15.30
N ILE A 47 -29.07 10.99 -14.38
CA ILE A 47 -29.17 9.97 -13.32
C ILE A 47 -29.62 8.62 -13.88
N LEU A 48 -30.44 8.62 -14.94
CA LEU A 48 -30.84 7.38 -15.64
C LEU A 48 -29.73 6.78 -16.51
N LEU A 49 -28.75 7.57 -16.98
CA LEU A 49 -27.59 7.05 -17.71
C LEU A 49 -26.54 6.42 -16.76
N ALA A 50 -26.41 6.92 -15.53
CA ALA A 50 -25.55 6.30 -14.51
C ALA A 50 -26.07 4.92 -14.05
N SER A 51 -27.39 4.69 -14.09
CA SER A 51 -28.01 3.38 -13.83
C SER A 51 -27.98 2.40 -15.01
N LEU A 52 -27.42 2.81 -16.16
CA LEU A 52 -27.33 2.01 -17.38
C LEU A 52 -25.92 1.51 -17.71
N LEU A 53 -24.94 1.73 -16.82
CA LEU A 53 -23.75 0.87 -16.73
C LEU A 53 -24.15 -0.48 -16.09
N ARG A 54 -25.10 -1.15 -16.76
CA ARG A 54 -25.44 -2.54 -16.57
C ARG A 54 -24.19 -3.34 -16.85
N THR A 55 -23.67 -4.00 -15.81
CA THR A 55 -23.16 -5.37 -15.84
C THR A 55 -22.80 -5.89 -17.23
N VAL A 56 -21.77 -5.32 -17.86
CA VAL A 56 -20.88 -6.19 -18.63
C VAL A 56 -20.21 -6.98 -17.53
N ALA A 57 -20.70 -8.18 -17.25
CA ALA A 57 -19.95 -9.13 -16.45
C ALA A 57 -18.59 -9.19 -17.13
N GLN A 58 -17.57 -8.60 -16.50
CA GLN A 58 -16.27 -8.49 -17.13
C GLN A 58 -15.74 -9.92 -17.21
N GLN A 59 -15.85 -10.50 -18.40
CA GLN A 59 -15.49 -11.88 -18.61
C GLN A 59 -14.00 -12.00 -18.39
N VAL A 60 -13.60 -13.04 -17.65
CA VAL A 60 -12.19 -13.37 -17.48
C VAL A 60 -11.58 -13.54 -18.88
N PRO A 61 -10.57 -12.73 -19.26
CA PRO A 61 -9.97 -12.84 -20.58
C PRO A 61 -9.44 -14.25 -20.85
N THR A 62 -9.78 -14.82 -22.00
CA THR A 62 -9.34 -16.19 -22.36
C THR A 62 -7.84 -16.29 -22.59
N SER A 63 -7.15 -15.15 -22.77
CA SER A 63 -5.69 -15.08 -22.87
C SER A 63 -4.99 -15.21 -21.51
N TRP A 64 -5.72 -15.06 -20.41
CA TRP A 64 -5.13 -15.13 -19.07
C TRP A 64 -4.65 -16.53 -18.74
N ARG A 65 -3.43 -16.59 -18.21
CA ARG A 65 -2.76 -17.86 -17.88
C ARG A 65 -3.34 -18.44 -16.60
N LYS A 66 -3.93 -19.64 -16.69
CA LYS A 66 -4.43 -20.43 -15.54
C LYS A 66 -5.22 -19.54 -14.55
N PRO A 67 -6.39 -18.98 -14.94
CA PRO A 67 -7.17 -18.08 -14.09
C PRO A 67 -7.88 -18.78 -12.92
N THR A 68 -7.53 -20.04 -12.63
CA THR A 68 -8.12 -20.83 -11.56
C THR A 68 -7.00 -21.53 -10.79
N ILE A 69 -7.09 -21.53 -9.47
CA ILE A 69 -6.24 -22.34 -8.59
C ILE A 69 -6.86 -23.73 -8.45
N THR A 70 -6.08 -24.76 -8.71
CA THR A 70 -6.53 -26.17 -8.62
C THR A 70 -6.04 -26.89 -7.37
N VAL A 71 -5.05 -26.33 -6.66
CA VAL A 71 -4.52 -26.91 -5.41
C VAL A 71 -5.45 -26.65 -4.23
N SER A 72 -5.39 -27.48 -3.19
CA SER A 72 -6.26 -27.33 -2.03
C SER A 72 -5.88 -26.09 -1.17
N PRO A 73 -6.81 -25.55 -0.36
CA PRO A 73 -6.47 -24.51 0.61
C PRO A 73 -5.32 -24.90 1.54
N ALA A 74 -5.27 -26.16 1.99
CA ALA A 74 -4.19 -26.66 2.84
C ALA A 74 -2.84 -26.63 2.13
N ASP A 75 -2.77 -27.04 0.85
CA ASP A 75 -1.54 -26.99 0.07
C ASP A 75 -1.04 -25.55 -0.13
N ARG A 76 -1.96 -24.58 -0.29
CA ARG A 76 -1.58 -23.16 -0.37
C ARG A 76 -1.01 -22.63 0.93
N VAL A 77 -1.60 -23.01 2.06
CA VAL A 77 -1.08 -22.66 3.39
C VAL A 77 0.33 -23.24 3.54
N SER A 78 0.52 -24.53 3.24
CA SER A 78 1.84 -25.16 3.30
C SER A 78 2.86 -24.53 2.36
N LEU A 79 2.45 -24.09 1.17
CA LEU A 79 3.35 -23.42 0.22
C LEU A 79 3.74 -22.01 0.67
N ALA A 80 2.78 -21.22 1.16
CA ALA A 80 3.05 -19.90 1.73
C ALA A 80 3.96 -20.01 2.97
N GLU A 81 3.68 -20.97 3.85
CA GLU A 81 4.53 -21.28 5.00
C GLU A 81 5.95 -21.67 4.54
N ALA A 82 6.10 -22.56 3.57
CA ALA A 82 7.41 -22.97 3.08
C ALA A 82 8.23 -21.80 2.51
N ALA A 83 7.58 -20.86 1.81
CA ALA A 83 8.21 -19.64 1.32
C ALA A 83 8.63 -18.69 2.45
N ILE A 84 7.83 -18.58 3.51
CA ILE A 84 8.16 -17.82 4.72
C ILE A 84 9.34 -18.47 5.44
N GLN A 85 9.31 -19.78 5.66
CA GLN A 85 10.40 -20.51 6.32
C GLN A 85 11.72 -20.39 5.54
N GLU A 86 11.66 -20.34 4.21
CA GLU A 86 12.85 -20.06 3.40
C GLU A 86 13.38 -18.64 3.67
N ALA A 87 12.51 -17.63 3.72
CA ALA A 87 12.91 -16.25 4.00
C ALA A 87 13.51 -16.08 5.41
N ILE A 88 12.96 -16.75 6.43
CA ILE A 88 13.47 -16.70 7.81
C ILE A 88 14.97 -17.05 7.88
N LYS A 89 15.45 -17.99 7.05
CA LYS A 89 16.86 -18.40 7.01
C LYS A 89 17.82 -17.27 6.65
N PHE A 90 17.31 -16.23 5.99
CA PHE A 90 18.10 -15.08 5.55
C PHE A 90 17.97 -13.87 6.47
N ILE A 91 17.09 -13.88 7.48
CA ILE A 91 17.08 -12.81 8.48
C ILE A 91 18.32 -12.93 9.36
N ASP A 92 19.06 -11.84 9.51
CA ASP A 92 20.11 -11.75 10.50
C ASP A 92 19.48 -11.67 11.90
N THR A 93 19.55 -12.79 12.62
CA THR A 93 18.98 -12.95 13.96
C THR A 93 19.59 -12.03 15.03
N THR A 94 20.67 -11.30 14.73
CA THR A 94 21.28 -10.35 15.66
C THR A 94 20.69 -8.94 15.56
N ASN A 95 20.04 -8.60 14.44
CA ASN A 95 19.44 -7.29 14.21
C ASN A 95 18.01 -7.35 13.67
N GLY A 96 17.50 -8.54 13.34
CA GLY A 96 16.14 -8.75 12.82
C GLY A 96 15.97 -8.35 11.35
N LEU A 97 17.04 -7.98 10.65
CA LEU A 97 16.97 -7.43 9.29
C LEU A 97 17.44 -8.45 8.25
N PHE A 98 16.93 -8.35 7.02
CA PHE A 98 17.58 -9.01 5.90
C PHE A 98 18.97 -8.38 5.64
N PRO A 99 19.96 -9.18 5.23
CA PRO A 99 21.22 -8.66 4.70
C PRO A 99 20.93 -7.98 3.38
N ASP A 100 20.92 -6.65 3.39
CA ASP A 100 20.57 -5.89 2.21
C ASP A 100 21.80 -5.14 1.64
N PRO A 101 22.41 -5.63 0.55
CA PRO A 101 23.49 -4.93 -0.13
C PRO A 101 23.00 -3.66 -0.88
N GLU A 102 21.70 -3.54 -1.12
CA GLU A 102 21.06 -2.38 -1.77
C GLU A 102 20.48 -1.40 -0.75
N ASN A 103 20.53 -1.76 0.53
CA ASN A 103 20.14 -0.90 1.64
C ASN A 103 18.66 -0.45 1.54
N SER A 104 17.81 -1.30 0.96
CA SER A 104 16.35 -1.20 0.94
C SER A 104 15.76 -1.76 2.25
N TYR A 105 15.94 -1.02 3.34
CA TYR A 105 15.48 -1.39 4.69
C TYR A 105 14.00 -1.79 4.76
N GLY A 106 13.18 -1.34 3.80
CA GLY A 106 11.77 -1.69 3.70
C GLY A 106 11.51 -3.19 3.51
N GLY A 107 12.47 -3.98 3.02
CA GLY A 107 12.30 -5.41 2.78
C GLY A 107 11.96 -6.21 4.04
N SER A 108 12.65 -5.96 5.16
CA SER A 108 12.35 -6.66 6.42
C SER A 108 10.99 -6.25 6.98
N GLY A 109 10.64 -4.96 6.92
CA GLY A 109 9.32 -4.48 7.32
C GLY A 109 8.17 -5.12 6.52
N ALA A 110 8.36 -5.26 5.21
CA ALA A 110 7.38 -5.95 4.35
C ALA A 110 7.27 -7.44 4.68
N PHE A 111 8.38 -8.08 5.08
CA PHE A 111 8.33 -9.47 5.54
C PHE A 111 7.63 -9.60 6.90
N TYR A 112 7.78 -8.64 7.81
CA TYR A 112 7.07 -8.66 9.08
C TYR A 112 5.56 -8.57 8.89
N SER A 113 5.08 -7.72 7.97
CA SER A 113 3.64 -7.67 7.65
C SER A 113 3.16 -9.01 7.09
N GLN A 114 3.96 -9.69 6.27
CA GLN A 114 3.61 -11.00 5.71
C GLN A 114 3.50 -12.09 6.77
N LEU A 115 4.36 -12.08 7.80
CA LEU A 115 4.20 -12.98 8.95
C LEU A 115 2.85 -12.78 9.63
N VAL A 116 2.45 -11.53 9.84
CA VAL A 116 1.17 -11.16 10.45
C VAL A 116 -0.01 -11.52 9.54
N GLU A 117 0.08 -11.22 8.25
CA GLU A 117 -0.98 -11.50 7.28
C GLU A 117 -1.19 -13.00 7.09
N PHE A 118 -0.13 -13.81 7.17
CA PHE A 118 -0.26 -15.27 7.19
C PHE A 118 -1.07 -15.73 8.40
N ASP A 119 -0.73 -15.23 9.59
CA ASP A 119 -1.44 -15.53 10.84
C ASP A 119 -2.91 -15.10 10.75
N MET A 120 -3.19 -13.92 10.21
CA MET A 120 -4.56 -13.45 9.93
C MET A 120 -5.30 -14.34 8.92
N ALA A 121 -4.65 -14.73 7.82
CA ALA A 121 -5.26 -15.52 6.74
C ALA A 121 -5.55 -16.97 7.17
N THR A 122 -4.78 -17.49 8.13
CA THR A 122 -4.94 -18.84 8.68
C THR A 122 -5.67 -18.87 10.02
N ASN A 123 -5.98 -17.71 10.58
CA ASN A 123 -6.55 -17.53 11.92
C ASN A 123 -5.70 -18.22 13.01
N GLN A 124 -4.40 -17.93 12.99
CA GLN A 124 -3.37 -18.43 13.90
C GLN A 124 -2.54 -17.27 14.46
N THR A 125 -1.62 -17.59 15.37
CA THR A 125 -0.65 -16.65 15.96
C THR A 125 0.74 -17.28 15.99
N GLN A 126 1.05 -18.15 15.02
CA GLN A 126 2.27 -18.95 15.06
C GLN A 126 3.53 -18.11 14.89
N TYR A 127 3.43 -16.97 14.19
CA TYR A 127 4.54 -16.08 13.95
C TYR A 127 4.59 -14.88 14.90
N GLU A 128 3.60 -14.69 15.77
CA GLU A 128 3.59 -13.61 16.78
C GLU A 128 4.92 -13.51 17.57
N PRO A 129 5.49 -14.59 18.16
CA PRO A 129 6.74 -14.48 18.91
C PRO A 129 7.93 -14.04 18.04
N LEU A 130 7.93 -14.45 16.77
CA LEU A 130 8.99 -14.09 15.83
C LEU A 130 8.87 -12.63 15.40
N VAL A 131 7.64 -12.16 15.14
CA VAL A 131 7.34 -10.76 14.83
C VAL A 131 7.72 -9.86 16.00
N GLU A 132 7.38 -10.23 17.24
CA GLU A 132 7.81 -9.50 18.45
C GLU A 132 9.34 -9.41 18.55
N GLN A 133 10.03 -10.55 18.39
CA GLN A 133 11.49 -10.59 18.44
C GLN A 133 12.13 -9.71 17.35
N TYR A 134 11.66 -9.81 16.11
CA TYR A 134 12.22 -9.05 15.00
C TYR A 134 11.99 -7.55 15.13
N PHE A 135 10.79 -7.12 15.55
CA PHE A 135 10.56 -5.70 15.84
C PHE A 135 11.44 -5.18 16.97
N PHE A 136 11.65 -5.96 18.02
CA PHE A 136 12.56 -5.60 19.11
C PHE A 136 13.99 -5.39 18.60
N LEU A 137 14.54 -6.37 17.87
CA LEU A 137 15.89 -6.32 17.33
C LEU A 137 16.08 -5.18 16.33
N ALA A 138 15.12 -5.00 15.41
CA ALA A 138 15.17 -3.93 14.42
C ALA A 138 15.08 -2.55 15.09
N ALA A 139 14.19 -2.38 16.07
CA ALA A 139 14.10 -1.13 16.83
C ALA A 139 15.39 -0.84 17.59
N GLU A 140 16.01 -1.84 18.23
CA GLU A 140 17.29 -1.67 18.93
C GLU A 140 18.42 -1.31 17.95
N ASN A 141 18.51 -2.00 16.81
CA ASN A 141 19.56 -1.79 15.83
C ASN A 141 19.46 -0.42 15.13
N LEU A 142 18.23 0.04 14.85
CA LEU A 142 17.96 1.32 14.20
C LEU A 142 17.97 2.51 15.19
N GLY A 143 18.08 2.26 16.50
CA GLY A 143 17.94 3.29 17.54
C GLY A 143 16.49 3.74 17.78
N GLY A 144 15.53 2.99 17.24
CA GLY A 144 14.08 3.23 17.20
C GLY A 144 13.56 3.10 15.76
N LEU A 145 12.33 2.59 15.56
CA LEU A 145 11.77 2.46 14.19
C LEU A 145 11.44 3.82 13.56
N GLY A 146 11.19 4.82 14.41
CA GLY A 146 11.10 6.23 14.02
C GLY A 146 12.41 7.00 14.23
N ALA A 147 13.48 6.34 14.69
CA ALA A 147 14.76 6.99 14.91
C ALA A 147 15.41 7.31 13.58
N THR A 148 15.08 8.50 13.13
CA THR A 148 15.84 9.22 12.16
C THR A 148 17.00 9.87 12.90
N ASN A 149 18.14 9.17 13.01
CA ASN A 149 19.33 9.80 13.57
C ASN A 149 19.90 10.82 12.55
N PHE A 150 19.26 11.98 12.47
CA PHE A 150 19.58 13.08 11.54
C PHE A 150 20.73 13.98 12.04
N THR A 151 21.57 13.51 12.96
CA THR A 151 22.70 14.31 13.49
C THR A 151 24.01 14.14 12.72
N GLY A 152 24.00 13.50 11.55
CA GLY A 152 25.15 13.49 10.65
C GLY A 152 26.27 12.50 10.98
N GLU A 153 26.13 11.68 12.02
CA GLU A 153 27.09 10.62 12.35
C GLU A 153 26.40 9.36 12.92
N LEU A 154 25.49 8.74 12.17
CA LEU A 154 25.31 7.28 12.10
C LEU A 154 24.31 6.92 10.98
N TYR A 155 24.80 6.18 9.98
CA TYR A 155 24.12 5.63 8.79
C TYR A 155 23.40 6.62 7.86
N VAL A 156 24.20 7.12 6.90
CA VAL A 156 23.87 7.91 5.70
C VAL A 156 23.00 7.13 4.69
N SER A 157 22.20 6.16 5.13
CA SER A 157 21.64 5.15 4.24
C SER A 157 20.09 5.12 4.23
N HIS A 158 19.41 5.80 5.16
CA HIS A 158 17.93 5.81 5.23
C HIS A 158 17.29 7.00 4.50
N LYS A 159 17.32 6.98 3.17
CA LYS A 159 16.89 8.11 2.34
C LYS A 159 15.38 8.20 2.12
N TYR A 160 14.70 7.06 1.97
CA TYR A 160 13.35 6.99 1.41
C TYR A 160 12.27 6.81 2.49
N LEU A 161 11.25 7.66 2.46
CA LEU A 161 10.14 7.61 3.43
C LEU A 161 9.27 6.35 3.27
N SER A 162 9.23 5.77 2.07
CA SER A 162 8.54 4.52 1.78
C SER A 162 9.09 3.32 2.56
N ASP A 163 10.39 3.31 2.88
CA ASP A 163 11.01 2.18 3.58
C ASP A 163 10.53 2.10 5.03
N TYR A 164 10.34 3.26 5.67
CA TYR A 164 9.71 3.37 6.99
C TYR A 164 8.25 2.90 6.96
N GLY A 165 7.52 3.25 5.89
CA GLY A 165 6.12 2.89 5.70
C GLY A 165 5.85 1.38 5.85
N ASN A 166 6.80 0.52 5.45
CA ASN A 166 6.65 -0.93 5.59
C ASN A 166 6.66 -1.41 7.05
N TYR A 167 7.52 -0.84 7.92
CA TYR A 167 7.51 -1.17 9.35
C TYR A 167 6.25 -0.67 10.05
N GLY A 168 5.80 0.54 9.70
CA GLY A 168 4.55 1.09 10.22
C GLY A 168 3.36 0.22 9.81
N HIS A 169 3.29 -0.17 8.54
CA HIS A 169 2.26 -1.08 8.00
C HIS A 169 2.22 -2.41 8.77
N ALA A 170 3.37 -3.06 8.91
CA ALA A 170 3.49 -4.30 9.67
C ALA A 170 3.07 -4.15 11.14
N ALA A 171 3.46 -3.04 11.79
CA ALA A 171 3.10 -2.78 13.18
C ALA A 171 1.60 -2.51 13.35
N ALA A 172 0.97 -1.77 12.43
CA ALA A 172 -0.46 -1.51 12.47
C ALA A 172 -1.29 -2.79 12.21
N LEU A 173 -0.82 -3.68 11.33
CA LEU A 173 -1.40 -5.01 11.15
C LEU A 173 -1.21 -5.87 12.40
N ALA A 174 -0.01 -5.90 12.99
CA ALA A 174 0.28 -6.69 14.19
C ALA A 174 -0.55 -6.22 15.39
N LEU A 175 -0.76 -4.91 15.54
CA LEU A 175 -1.69 -4.34 16.52
C LEU A 175 -3.11 -4.89 16.32
N SER A 176 -3.56 -4.98 15.07
CA SER A 176 -4.88 -5.49 14.73
C SER A 176 -5.01 -7.00 14.94
N ALA A 177 -3.99 -7.78 14.60
CA ALA A 177 -3.99 -9.24 14.69
C ALA A 177 -3.80 -9.74 16.13
N TYR A 178 -2.79 -9.21 16.83
CA TYR A 178 -2.34 -9.75 18.12
C TYR A 178 -2.83 -8.95 19.33
N LYS A 179 -3.38 -7.74 19.12
CA LYS A 179 -3.90 -6.85 20.19
C LYS A 179 -2.86 -6.47 21.26
N ASN A 180 -1.57 -6.62 20.96
CA ASN A 180 -0.48 -6.19 21.82
C ASN A 180 -0.18 -4.70 21.61
N SER A 181 -0.26 -3.91 22.69
CA SER A 181 -0.06 -2.46 22.66
C SER A 181 1.35 -2.04 22.25
N GLN A 182 2.34 -2.92 22.34
CA GLN A 182 3.71 -2.63 21.88
C GLN A 182 3.74 -2.34 20.37
N TYR A 183 2.92 -3.02 19.58
CA TYR A 183 2.83 -2.75 18.14
C TYR A 183 2.25 -1.37 17.84
N ARG A 184 1.39 -0.84 18.71
CA ARG A 184 0.96 0.56 18.62
C ARG A 184 2.15 1.50 18.79
N VAL A 185 3.03 1.25 19.77
CA VAL A 185 4.22 2.09 19.98
C VAL A 185 5.10 2.10 18.72
N TYR A 186 5.31 0.96 18.09
CA TYR A 186 6.07 0.85 16.85
C TYR A 186 5.41 1.58 15.67
N ALA A 187 4.10 1.40 15.49
CA ALA A 187 3.36 2.08 14.43
C ALA A 187 3.36 3.61 14.62
N ASP A 188 3.17 4.08 15.87
CA ASP A 188 3.19 5.51 16.21
C ASP A 188 4.58 6.12 15.98
N GLN A 189 5.67 5.41 16.32
CA GLN A 189 7.04 5.86 16.04
C GLN A 189 7.26 6.13 14.55
N VAL A 190 6.83 5.21 13.70
CA VAL A 190 6.94 5.36 12.24
C VAL A 190 6.04 6.49 11.74
N TRP A 191 4.79 6.54 12.19
CA TRP A 191 3.84 7.56 11.76
C TRP A 191 4.34 8.96 12.10
N TRP A 192 4.83 9.18 13.32
CA TRP A 192 5.40 10.45 13.76
C TRP A 192 6.72 10.80 13.08
N ALA A 193 7.47 9.82 12.57
CA ALA A 193 8.66 10.08 11.77
C ALA A 193 8.32 10.55 10.35
N VAL A 194 7.22 10.06 9.76
CA VAL A 194 6.80 10.41 8.39
C VAL A 194 5.99 11.72 8.37
N GLN A 195 5.11 11.94 9.36
CA GLN A 195 4.16 13.06 9.37
C GLN A 195 4.79 14.46 9.16
N PRO A 196 5.97 14.81 9.72
CA PRO A 196 6.64 16.09 9.46
C PRO A 196 7.05 16.30 7.99
N TYR A 197 7.00 15.26 7.16
CA TYR A 197 7.29 15.28 5.73
C TYR A 197 6.04 15.11 4.87
N THR A 198 4.85 15.21 5.47
CA THR A 198 3.58 15.32 4.76
C THR A 198 3.15 16.77 4.76
N VAL A 199 2.86 17.33 3.58
CA VAL A 199 2.49 18.74 3.42
C VAL A 199 1.21 19.03 4.20
N ALA A 200 1.30 19.86 5.24
CA ALA A 200 0.16 20.26 6.04
C ALA A 200 -0.57 21.48 5.44
N PRO A 201 -1.86 21.69 5.76
CA PRO A 201 -2.57 22.92 5.39
C PRO A 201 -1.89 24.21 5.88
N SER A 202 -1.21 24.14 7.04
CA SER A 202 -0.42 25.26 7.56
C SER A 202 0.79 25.59 6.69
N ASP A 203 1.46 24.60 6.12
CA ASP A 203 2.59 24.80 5.22
C ASP A 203 2.10 25.47 3.93
N VAL A 204 0.98 24.98 3.38
CA VAL A 204 0.33 25.56 2.19
C VAL A 204 -0.02 27.03 2.40
N LYS A 205 -0.56 27.37 3.58
CA LYS A 205 -0.88 28.76 3.95
C LYS A 205 0.38 29.61 4.12
N ALA A 206 1.45 29.05 4.65
CA ALA A 206 2.74 29.73 4.79
C ALA A 206 3.50 29.87 3.46
N GLY A 207 3.18 29.02 2.47
CA GLY A 207 3.94 28.91 1.21
C GLY A 207 5.34 28.31 1.40
N PHE A 208 5.61 27.70 2.55
CA PHE A 208 6.92 27.22 2.93
C PHE A 208 6.80 26.07 3.92
N MET A 209 7.63 25.04 3.74
CA MET A 209 7.70 23.91 4.66
C MET A 209 9.06 23.87 5.37
N THR A 210 9.06 24.15 6.67
CA THR A 210 10.28 24.25 7.49
C THR A 210 11.10 22.96 7.45
N GLN A 211 10.44 21.80 7.55
CA GLN A 211 11.13 20.51 7.61
C GLN A 211 11.92 20.19 6.33
N LYS A 212 11.45 20.68 5.18
CA LYS A 212 12.13 20.52 3.89
C LYS A 212 12.96 21.74 3.48
N ASN A 213 12.77 22.89 4.13
CA ASN A 213 13.37 24.18 3.76
C ASN A 213 13.11 24.58 2.30
N ILE A 214 11.89 24.34 1.81
CA ILE A 214 11.48 24.68 0.44
C ILE A 214 10.24 25.57 0.45
N THR A 215 10.15 26.45 -0.55
CA THR A 215 8.90 27.13 -0.88
C THR A 215 8.00 26.16 -1.62
N ILE A 216 6.79 25.98 -1.12
CA ILE A 216 5.80 25.08 -1.73
C ILE A 216 4.72 25.89 -2.43
N ILE A 217 4.24 25.37 -3.56
CA ILE A 217 3.07 25.93 -4.21
C ILE A 217 1.84 25.68 -3.34
N SER A 218 0.95 26.66 -3.22
CA SER A 218 -0.25 26.49 -2.39
C SER A 218 -1.31 25.62 -3.07
N THR A 219 -1.44 25.75 -4.40
CA THR A 219 -2.41 25.02 -5.22
C THR A 219 -1.86 24.65 -6.59
N CYS A 220 -2.26 23.49 -7.08
CA CYS A 220 -2.09 23.06 -8.46
C CYS A 220 -3.46 23.05 -9.14
N ALA A 221 -3.62 23.82 -10.24
CA ALA A 221 -4.91 23.99 -10.92
C ALA A 221 -6.07 24.37 -9.97
N GLY A 222 -5.79 25.17 -8.94
CA GLY A 222 -6.77 25.60 -7.93
C GLY A 222 -7.05 24.59 -6.81
N ILE A 223 -6.42 23.41 -6.82
CA ILE A 223 -6.56 22.38 -5.78
C ILE A 223 -5.34 22.39 -4.86
N THR A 224 -5.55 22.33 -3.54
CA THR A 224 -4.46 22.32 -2.56
C THR A 224 -3.54 21.11 -2.70
N VAL A 225 -2.24 21.29 -2.46
CA VAL A 225 -1.24 20.20 -2.43
C VAL A 225 -1.08 19.55 -1.05
N ALA A 226 -1.89 19.95 -0.06
CA ALA A 226 -1.86 19.33 1.26
C ALA A 226 -2.16 17.82 1.19
N GLY A 227 -1.52 17.04 2.08
CA GLY A 227 -1.66 15.58 2.15
C GLY A 227 -0.60 14.80 1.36
N GLY A 228 0.16 15.46 0.49
CA GLY A 228 1.28 14.87 -0.23
C GLY A 228 2.51 14.64 0.66
N THR A 229 3.10 13.45 0.63
CA THR A 229 4.31 13.09 1.39
C THR A 229 5.54 13.05 0.49
N PHE A 230 6.60 13.75 0.91
CA PHE A 230 7.86 13.78 0.15
C PHE A 230 8.43 12.37 -0.02
N HIS A 231 9.14 12.15 -1.13
CA HIS A 231 9.80 10.87 -1.38
C HIS A 231 10.95 10.60 -0.40
N VAL A 232 11.68 11.66 -0.06
CA VAL A 232 12.89 11.59 0.77
C VAL A 232 12.77 12.51 1.99
N ALA A 233 13.16 11.99 3.15
CA ALA A 233 13.17 12.73 4.41
C ALA A 233 14.36 13.70 4.48
N ILE A 234 15.52 13.28 3.98
CA ILE A 234 16.77 14.04 4.07
C ILE A 234 16.90 14.98 2.87
N GLN A 235 17.33 16.22 3.13
CA GLN A 235 18.04 17.00 2.12
C GLN A 235 19.39 16.32 1.87
N ASP A 236 19.43 15.33 0.97
CA ASP A 236 20.70 15.10 0.29
C ASP A 236 21.13 16.42 -0.38
N LYS A 237 22.38 16.51 -0.84
CA LYS A 237 23.05 17.70 -1.45
C LYS A 237 22.28 18.44 -2.57
N THR A 238 21.03 18.11 -2.83
CA THR A 238 20.01 18.85 -3.56
C THR A 238 18.93 19.39 -2.59
N PRO A 239 19.11 20.58 -2.01
CA PRO A 239 18.14 21.29 -1.15
C PRO A 239 16.78 21.62 -1.81
N SER A 240 16.53 21.10 -3.02
CA SER A 240 15.41 21.41 -3.89
C SER A 240 14.60 20.18 -4.29
N ASP A 241 14.83 19.01 -3.68
CA ASP A 241 13.99 17.84 -3.98
C ASP A 241 12.59 18.04 -3.41
N SER A 242 11.71 18.50 -4.29
CA SER A 242 10.32 18.80 -4.02
C SER A 242 9.39 17.67 -4.44
N LEU A 243 9.94 16.48 -4.76
CA LEU A 243 9.17 15.34 -5.21
C LEU A 243 8.32 14.79 -4.06
N VAL A 244 7.02 14.85 -4.24
CA VAL A 244 6.02 14.09 -3.51
C VAL A 244 5.61 12.91 -4.39
N ASN A 245 5.67 11.68 -3.87
CA ASN A 245 5.40 10.48 -4.66
C ASN A 245 4.41 9.53 -3.99
N VAL A 246 3.89 8.58 -4.77
CA VAL A 246 2.86 7.64 -4.33
C VAL A 246 3.39 6.60 -3.36
N LEU A 247 4.63 6.11 -3.49
CA LEU A 247 5.17 5.16 -2.51
C LEU A 247 5.12 5.74 -1.09
N SER A 248 5.48 7.01 -0.93
CA SER A 248 5.49 7.66 0.39
C SER A 248 4.09 8.11 0.79
N THR A 249 3.36 8.78 -0.11
CA THR A 249 2.00 9.29 0.18
C THR A 249 0.98 8.17 0.35
N GLY A 250 1.02 7.16 -0.52
CA GLY A 250 0.18 5.96 -0.47
C GLY A 250 0.53 5.06 0.71
N GLY A 251 1.82 4.88 1.01
CA GLY A 251 2.25 4.18 2.23
C GLY A 251 1.76 4.88 3.51
N PHE A 252 1.88 6.21 3.56
CA PHE A 252 1.39 7.00 4.70
C PHE A 252 -0.15 7.00 4.81
N LEU A 253 -0.86 7.03 3.68
CA LEU A 253 -2.30 6.81 3.60
C LEU A 253 -2.69 5.47 4.23
N VAL A 254 -2.10 4.36 3.78
CA VAL A 254 -2.45 3.02 4.28
C VAL A 254 -2.13 2.90 5.77
N LEU A 255 -0.94 3.34 6.22
CA LEU A 255 -0.58 3.33 7.64
C LEU A 255 -1.57 4.14 8.48
N SER A 256 -1.88 5.37 8.07
CA SER A 256 -2.84 6.23 8.76
C SER A 256 -4.23 5.61 8.79
N ALA A 257 -4.69 4.99 7.69
CA ALA A 257 -5.98 4.33 7.64
C ALA A 257 -6.04 3.11 8.56
N LEU A 258 -4.99 2.28 8.60
CA LEU A 258 -4.90 1.14 9.52
C LEU A 258 -4.88 1.58 10.99
N LEU A 259 -4.13 2.64 11.32
CA LEU A 259 -4.12 3.20 12.67
C LEU A 259 -5.48 3.78 13.05
N ALA A 260 -6.16 4.49 12.14
CA ALA A 260 -7.51 4.97 12.35
C ALA A 260 -8.51 3.82 12.59
N GLU A 261 -8.43 2.75 11.80
CA GLU A 261 -9.26 1.54 11.94
C GLU A 261 -9.01 0.87 13.30
N ALA A 262 -7.74 0.74 13.71
CA ALA A 262 -7.36 0.04 14.94
C ALA A 262 -7.61 0.85 16.22
N THR A 263 -7.53 2.18 16.17
CA THR A 263 -7.56 3.06 17.36
C THR A 263 -8.81 3.92 17.47
N GLY A 264 -9.49 4.21 16.35
CA GLY A 264 -10.59 5.17 16.30
C GLY A 264 -10.16 6.64 16.46
N GLU A 265 -8.86 6.95 16.43
CA GLU A 265 -8.36 8.31 16.65
C GLU A 265 -8.44 9.16 15.38
N ALA A 266 -9.06 10.35 15.50
CA ALA A 266 -9.33 11.23 14.37
C ALA A 266 -8.07 11.78 13.68
N ILE A 267 -6.93 11.86 14.38
CA ILE A 267 -5.68 12.35 13.80
C ILE A 267 -5.21 11.46 12.64
N TYR A 268 -5.29 10.14 12.81
CA TYR A 268 -4.93 9.18 11.77
C TYR A 268 -5.95 9.19 10.63
N LEU A 269 -7.25 9.31 10.95
CA LEU A 269 -8.30 9.40 9.95
C LEU A 269 -8.13 10.63 9.05
N HIS A 270 -7.94 11.81 9.63
CA HIS A 270 -7.75 13.04 8.86
C HIS A 270 -6.47 13.01 8.01
N ALA A 271 -5.39 12.39 8.51
CA ALA A 271 -4.16 12.22 7.75
C ALA A 271 -4.38 11.30 6.54
N ALA A 272 -5.07 10.17 6.75
CA ALA A 272 -5.43 9.25 5.67
C ALA A 272 -6.30 9.94 4.62
N GLU A 273 -7.35 10.66 5.01
CA GLU A 273 -8.22 11.39 4.09
C GLU A 273 -7.46 12.48 3.31
N ALA A 274 -6.56 13.22 3.96
CA ALA A 274 -5.72 14.22 3.29
C ALA A 274 -4.83 13.59 2.22
N SER A 275 -4.15 12.47 2.53
CA SER A 275 -3.30 11.76 1.57
C SER A 275 -4.10 11.11 0.45
N ALA A 276 -5.27 10.52 0.73
CA ALA A 276 -6.17 10.02 -0.31
C ALA A 276 -6.60 11.15 -1.27
N ASN A 277 -7.05 12.28 -0.72
CA ASN A 277 -7.45 13.45 -1.51
C ASN A 277 -6.30 13.99 -2.37
N PHE A 278 -5.07 14.01 -1.85
CA PHE A 278 -3.91 14.40 -2.65
C PHE A 278 -3.71 13.47 -3.85
N LEU A 279 -3.69 12.15 -3.62
CA LEU A 279 -3.51 11.15 -4.67
C LEU A 279 -4.61 11.22 -5.73
N THR A 280 -5.87 11.36 -5.33
CA THR A 280 -7.01 11.41 -6.26
C THR A 280 -7.06 12.70 -7.06
N ASN A 281 -6.66 13.82 -6.47
CA ASN A 281 -6.78 15.12 -7.14
C ASN A 281 -5.59 15.44 -8.05
N HIS A 282 -4.40 14.94 -7.72
CA HIS A 282 -3.18 15.34 -8.44
C HIS A 282 -2.52 14.22 -9.23
N LEU A 283 -2.63 12.98 -8.75
CA LEU A 283 -1.89 11.85 -9.33
C LEU A 283 -2.78 10.85 -10.07
N LEU A 284 -4.10 10.87 -9.85
CA LEU A 284 -5.03 10.04 -10.61
C LEU A 284 -5.32 10.65 -11.99
N ASN A 285 -4.98 9.93 -13.06
CA ASN A 285 -5.27 10.40 -14.41
C ASN A 285 -6.68 9.99 -14.87
N ALA A 286 -7.09 10.50 -16.05
CA ALA A 286 -8.42 10.23 -16.62
C ALA A 286 -8.69 8.76 -17.00
N LYS A 287 -7.67 7.89 -16.96
CA LYS A 287 -7.80 6.43 -17.16
C LYS A 287 -7.87 5.67 -15.83
N HIS A 288 -7.99 6.38 -14.71
CA HIS A 288 -7.93 5.84 -13.35
C HIS A 288 -6.63 5.08 -13.05
N ILE A 289 -5.53 5.57 -13.61
CA ILE A 289 -4.19 5.09 -13.28
C ILE A 289 -3.47 6.16 -12.46
N VAL A 290 -2.88 5.74 -11.34
CA VAL A 290 -2.15 6.63 -10.44
C VAL A 290 -0.72 6.83 -10.95
N GLN A 291 -0.36 8.08 -11.22
CA GLN A 291 0.97 8.52 -11.65
C GLN A 291 1.95 8.51 -10.48
N ASP A 292 3.26 8.42 -10.76
CA ASP A 292 4.29 8.18 -9.74
C ASP A 292 4.43 9.29 -8.69
N GLY A 293 4.36 10.55 -9.13
CA GLY A 293 4.55 11.68 -8.24
C GLY A 293 4.51 13.01 -8.96
N MET A 294 4.72 14.07 -8.19
CA MET A 294 4.78 15.44 -8.69
C MET A 294 5.73 16.29 -7.86
N TYR A 295 6.26 17.32 -8.48
CA TYR A 295 7.09 18.32 -7.83
C TYR A 295 6.22 19.46 -7.28
N VAL A 296 6.30 19.73 -5.98
CA VAL A 296 5.46 20.74 -5.29
C VAL A 296 6.17 22.06 -5.01
N SER A 297 7.40 22.23 -5.49
CA SER A 297 8.09 23.53 -5.44
C SER A 297 7.39 24.56 -6.31
N THR A 298 7.45 25.83 -5.90
CA THR A 298 7.02 26.98 -6.72
C THR A 298 7.76 27.08 -8.05
N THR A 299 9.00 26.55 -8.15
CA THR A 299 9.78 26.53 -9.39
C THR A 299 9.30 25.48 -10.38
N ASP A 300 8.76 24.37 -9.86
CA ASP A 300 8.45 23.17 -10.67
C ASP A 300 7.00 23.16 -11.13
N SER A 301 6.17 24.09 -10.61
CA SER A 301 4.81 24.37 -11.10
C SER A 301 3.95 23.12 -11.24
N CYS A 302 3.99 22.21 -10.26
CA CYS A 302 3.19 20.98 -10.24
C CYS A 302 3.51 20.00 -11.37
N GLN A 303 4.73 20.07 -11.93
CA GLN A 303 5.14 19.13 -12.96
C GLN A 303 5.09 17.71 -12.40
N LEU A 304 4.41 16.81 -13.11
CA LEU A 304 4.45 15.39 -12.82
C LEU A 304 5.88 14.89 -12.97
N ALA A 305 6.30 13.99 -12.08
CA ALA A 305 7.53 13.25 -12.27
C ALA A 305 7.48 12.63 -13.67
N ALA A 306 8.60 12.69 -14.40
CA ALA A 306 8.68 12.08 -15.74
C ALA A 306 8.11 10.68 -15.66
N GLU A 307 7.38 10.24 -16.70
CA GLU A 307 6.69 8.95 -16.78
C GLU A 307 7.69 7.78 -16.65
N ILE A 308 8.22 7.57 -15.46
CA ILE A 308 8.92 6.35 -15.07
C ILE A 308 7.78 5.37 -14.88
N ASN A 309 7.36 4.81 -16.02
CA ASN A 309 6.46 3.67 -16.21
C ASN A 309 5.28 3.66 -15.24
N GLN A 310 4.04 3.94 -15.64
CA GLN A 310 2.87 3.63 -14.80
C GLN A 310 3.08 2.27 -14.09
N ILE A 311 3.29 2.26 -12.77
CA ILE A 311 3.60 1.03 -12.03
C ILE A 311 2.35 0.60 -11.28
N SER A 312 2.04 -0.69 -11.34
CA SER A 312 0.84 -1.26 -10.72
C SER A 312 0.74 -0.94 -9.23
N TYR A 313 1.85 -0.92 -8.49
CA TYR A 313 1.83 -0.67 -7.05
C TYR A 313 1.27 0.71 -6.67
N ASN A 314 1.40 1.73 -7.52
CA ASN A 314 0.89 3.07 -7.24
C ASN A 314 -0.64 3.07 -7.14
N THR A 315 -1.27 2.36 -8.07
CA THR A 315 -2.72 2.19 -8.06
C THR A 315 -3.13 1.22 -6.95
N GLY A 316 -2.31 0.20 -6.66
CA GLY A 316 -2.49 -0.70 -5.52
C GLY A 316 -2.60 0.05 -4.19
N LEU A 317 -1.63 0.92 -3.87
CA LEU A 317 -1.62 1.65 -2.59
C LEU A 317 -2.86 2.54 -2.41
N LEU A 318 -3.33 3.20 -3.48
CA LEU A 318 -4.57 3.98 -3.40
C LEU A 318 -5.80 3.08 -3.19
N ILE A 319 -5.90 1.94 -3.89
CA ILE A 319 -6.99 0.97 -3.69
C ILE A 319 -7.00 0.46 -2.24
N GLU A 320 -5.83 0.09 -1.70
CA GLU A 320 -5.70 -0.42 -0.34
C GLU A 320 -6.16 0.62 0.69
N GLY A 321 -5.64 1.85 0.59
CA GLY A 321 -6.00 2.94 1.50
C GLY A 321 -7.48 3.30 1.44
N LEU A 322 -8.06 3.40 0.24
CA LEU A 322 -9.49 3.68 0.06
C LEU A 322 -10.37 2.55 0.60
N ALA A 323 -9.95 1.29 0.43
CA ALA A 323 -10.71 0.15 0.95
C ALA A 323 -10.76 0.14 2.49
N ILE A 324 -9.68 0.54 3.16
CA ILE A 324 -9.65 0.71 4.62
C ILE A 324 -10.48 1.93 5.05
N LEU A 325 -10.37 3.06 4.35
CA LEU A 325 -11.22 4.22 4.63
C LEU A 325 -12.71 3.90 4.43
N TYR A 326 -13.05 3.07 3.44
CA TYR A 326 -14.40 2.59 3.24
C TYR A 326 -14.89 1.69 4.39
N SER A 327 -14.07 0.78 4.93
CA SER A 327 -14.49 -0.04 6.08
C SER A 327 -14.77 0.79 7.33
N ILE A 328 -14.08 1.94 7.51
CA ILE A 328 -14.31 2.87 8.61
C ILE A 328 -15.59 3.70 8.40
N SER A 329 -15.75 4.27 7.20
CA SER A 329 -16.74 5.35 6.95
C SER A 329 -18.00 4.92 6.20
N SER A 330 -17.96 3.79 5.49
CA SER A 330 -18.97 3.38 4.50
C SER A 330 -19.26 4.46 3.44
N ASN A 331 -18.28 5.33 3.13
CA ASN A 331 -18.44 6.39 2.14
C ASN A 331 -18.56 5.80 0.72
N SER A 332 -19.73 5.97 0.09
CA SER A 332 -20.02 5.44 -1.25
C SER A 332 -19.11 6.00 -2.33
N SER A 333 -18.57 7.21 -2.18
CA SER A 333 -17.61 7.78 -3.13
C SER A 333 -16.30 7.00 -3.14
N PHE A 334 -15.85 6.47 -2.00
CA PHE A 334 -14.68 5.58 -1.97
C PHE A 334 -14.99 4.26 -2.66
N PHE A 335 -16.17 3.68 -2.40
CA PHE A 335 -16.61 2.47 -3.08
C PHE A 335 -16.61 2.64 -4.61
N ASP A 336 -17.27 3.67 -5.13
CA ASP A 336 -17.36 3.91 -6.57
C ASP A 336 -15.98 4.15 -7.22
N LEU A 337 -15.07 4.82 -6.51
CA LEU A 337 -13.72 5.06 -6.99
C LEU A 337 -12.90 3.77 -7.00
N ILE A 338 -12.99 2.93 -5.96
CA ILE A 338 -12.30 1.63 -5.89
C ILE A 338 -12.71 0.75 -7.07
N GLN A 339 -14.00 0.73 -7.44
CA GLN A 339 -14.50 -0.01 -8.61
C GLN A 339 -13.79 0.43 -9.91
N GLN A 340 -13.68 1.74 -10.13
CA GLN A 340 -13.02 2.32 -11.31
C GLN A 340 -11.52 2.01 -11.33
N LEU A 341 -10.84 2.16 -10.18
CA LEU A 341 -9.42 1.86 -10.03
C LEU A 341 -9.13 0.37 -10.30
N VAL A 342 -9.93 -0.54 -9.75
CA VAL A 342 -9.74 -1.99 -9.95
C VAL A 342 -9.97 -2.38 -11.41
N THR A 343 -11.04 -1.89 -12.04
CA THR A 343 -11.29 -2.15 -13.45
C THR A 343 -10.15 -1.63 -14.33
N ALA A 344 -9.65 -0.42 -14.05
CA ALA A 344 -8.52 0.16 -14.77
C ALA A 344 -7.23 -0.65 -14.55
N ALA A 345 -6.92 -1.02 -13.31
CA ALA A 345 -5.72 -1.75 -12.95
C ALA A 345 -5.65 -3.13 -13.61
N ILE A 346 -6.72 -3.92 -13.50
CA ILE A 346 -6.81 -5.26 -14.07
C ILE A 346 -6.91 -5.22 -15.61
N GLY A 347 -7.50 -4.15 -16.17
CA GLY A 347 -7.57 -3.93 -17.61
C GLY A 347 -6.29 -3.36 -18.22
N ASN A 348 -5.31 -2.95 -17.42
CA ASN A 348 -4.11 -2.29 -17.93
C ASN A 348 -3.12 -3.29 -18.52
N SER A 349 -3.17 -3.47 -19.84
CA SER A 349 -2.26 -4.34 -20.58
C SER A 349 -0.80 -3.87 -20.53
N ALA A 350 -0.51 -2.61 -20.20
CA ALA A 350 0.87 -2.12 -20.05
C ALA A 350 1.58 -2.73 -18.84
N TRP A 351 0.81 -3.24 -17.86
CA TRP A 351 1.33 -3.94 -16.69
C TRP A 351 1.38 -5.44 -16.86
N GLN A 352 0.96 -5.96 -18.01
CA GLN A 352 0.80 -7.39 -18.25
C GLN A 352 1.68 -7.83 -19.40
N GLU A 353 2.41 -8.92 -19.21
CA GLU A 353 3.23 -9.46 -20.30
C GLU A 353 2.35 -10.14 -21.35
N ASN A 354 2.43 -9.69 -22.60
CA ASN A 354 1.75 -10.33 -23.75
C ASN A 354 0.24 -10.59 -23.55
N GLY A 355 -0.43 -9.82 -22.68
CA GLY A 355 -1.84 -10.00 -22.34
C GLY A 355 -2.17 -11.31 -21.60
N ASN A 356 -1.17 -11.99 -21.02
CA ASN A 356 -1.34 -13.25 -20.29
C ASN A 356 -1.86 -13.06 -18.86
N GLY A 357 -2.08 -11.82 -18.43
CA GLY A 357 -2.55 -11.46 -17.09
C GLY A 357 -1.46 -11.40 -16.02
N ILE A 358 -0.24 -11.85 -16.27
CA ILE A 358 0.87 -11.83 -15.31
C ILE A 358 1.44 -10.41 -15.20
N ILE A 359 1.55 -9.90 -13.98
CA ILE A 359 2.16 -8.59 -13.71
C ILE A 359 3.61 -8.58 -14.17
N ALA A 360 3.96 -7.59 -15.00
CA ALA A 360 5.28 -7.39 -15.56
C ALA A 360 5.55 -5.89 -15.80
N ASN A 361 5.86 -5.18 -14.72
CA ASN A 361 6.02 -3.73 -14.74
C ASN A 361 7.27 -3.25 -15.48
N GLY A 362 7.11 -2.21 -16.28
CA GLY A 362 8.21 -1.47 -16.91
C GLY A 362 9.06 -2.32 -17.87
N VAL A 363 10.28 -1.84 -18.10
CA VAL A 363 11.27 -2.50 -18.97
C VAL A 363 11.86 -3.75 -18.32
N ALA A 364 12.05 -3.71 -16.99
CA ALA A 364 12.61 -4.82 -16.22
C ALA A 364 11.63 -5.98 -16.00
N LYS A 365 10.36 -5.82 -16.41
CA LYS A 365 9.28 -6.82 -16.24
C LYS A 365 9.15 -7.27 -14.80
N SER A 366 9.29 -6.33 -13.88
CA SER A 366 9.27 -6.59 -12.44
C SER A 366 7.85 -6.93 -11.99
N SER A 367 7.75 -7.98 -11.17
CA SER A 367 6.54 -8.31 -10.42
C SER A 367 6.17 -7.23 -9.40
N ASP A 368 4.95 -7.33 -8.86
CA ASP A 368 4.45 -6.45 -7.80
C ASP A 368 3.55 -7.21 -6.83
N GLY A 369 3.88 -7.18 -5.54
CA GLY A 369 3.05 -7.73 -4.47
C GLY A 369 1.96 -6.78 -3.97
N LEU A 370 2.11 -5.46 -4.14
CA LEU A 370 1.21 -4.45 -3.57
C LEU A 370 -0.14 -4.39 -4.28
N LEU A 371 -0.19 -4.44 -5.62
CA LEU A 371 -1.49 -4.52 -6.32
C LEU A 371 -2.28 -5.78 -5.91
N PRO A 372 -1.72 -7.01 -5.92
CA PRO A 372 -2.41 -8.19 -5.38
C PRO A 372 -2.90 -8.01 -3.94
N ARG A 373 -2.09 -7.41 -3.05
CA ARG A 373 -2.47 -7.12 -1.66
C ARG A 373 -3.66 -6.16 -1.58
N ALA A 374 -3.63 -5.09 -2.35
CA ALA A 374 -4.71 -4.11 -2.41
C ALA A 374 -6.02 -4.73 -2.89
N LEU A 375 -5.95 -5.60 -3.91
CA LEU A 375 -7.11 -6.31 -4.45
C LEU A 375 -7.76 -7.24 -3.41
N ILE A 376 -6.96 -8.03 -2.68
CA ILE A 376 -7.51 -8.88 -1.63
C ILE A 376 -8.05 -8.05 -0.46
N THR A 377 -7.39 -6.95 -0.08
CA THR A 377 -7.86 -6.00 0.94
C THR A 377 -9.22 -5.41 0.57
N ALA A 378 -9.41 -4.99 -0.68
CA ALA A 378 -10.67 -4.45 -1.15
C ALA A 378 -11.79 -5.52 -1.13
N MET A 379 -11.46 -6.78 -1.46
CA MET A 379 -12.41 -7.89 -1.35
C MET A 379 -12.79 -8.21 0.09
N THR A 380 -11.81 -8.36 0.99
CA THR A 380 -12.05 -8.78 2.38
C THR A 380 -12.78 -7.72 3.20
N ARG A 381 -12.63 -6.44 2.83
CA ARG A 381 -13.37 -5.31 3.42
C ARG A 381 -14.73 -5.02 2.75
N ASN A 382 -15.19 -5.90 1.84
CA ASN A 382 -16.43 -5.70 1.07
C ASN A 382 -16.48 -4.35 0.33
N ALA A 383 -15.31 -3.82 -0.04
CA ALA A 383 -15.17 -2.56 -0.77
C ALA A 383 -15.26 -2.75 -2.30
N ILE A 384 -15.71 -3.93 -2.74
CA ILE A 384 -15.83 -4.31 -4.14
C ILE A 384 -17.19 -4.93 -4.42
N ALA A 385 -17.82 -4.53 -5.53
CA ALA A 385 -19.09 -5.14 -5.95
C ALA A 385 -18.90 -6.63 -6.32
N PRO A 386 -19.88 -7.50 -6.02
CA PRO A 386 -19.80 -8.94 -6.31
C PRO A 386 -19.41 -9.28 -7.75
N ALA A 387 -19.83 -8.47 -8.73
CA ALA A 387 -19.50 -8.66 -10.14
C ALA A 387 -17.99 -8.58 -10.45
N LEU A 388 -17.23 -7.75 -9.72
CA LEU A 388 -15.77 -7.65 -9.89
C LEU A 388 -15.00 -8.70 -9.09
N GLN A 389 -15.59 -9.29 -8.04
CA GLN A 389 -14.90 -10.28 -7.23
C GLN A 389 -14.44 -11.49 -8.05
N SER A 390 -15.24 -11.94 -9.02
CA SER A 390 -14.88 -13.08 -9.88
C SER A 390 -13.66 -12.79 -10.75
N ILE A 391 -13.57 -11.60 -11.35
CA ILE A 391 -12.41 -11.24 -12.19
C ILE A 391 -11.16 -10.96 -11.34
N ILE A 392 -11.32 -10.39 -10.14
CA ILE A 392 -10.20 -10.24 -9.19
C ILE A 392 -9.66 -11.61 -8.77
N LYS A 393 -10.54 -12.56 -8.39
CA LYS A 393 -10.13 -13.93 -8.05
C LYS A 393 -9.36 -14.58 -9.20
N ALA A 394 -9.84 -14.42 -10.42
CA ALA A 394 -9.15 -14.94 -11.60
C ALA A 394 -7.77 -14.30 -11.79
N TYR A 395 -7.68 -12.97 -11.65
CA TYR A 395 -6.43 -12.23 -11.78
C TYR A 395 -5.40 -12.63 -10.72
N LEU A 396 -5.82 -12.76 -9.45
CA LEU A 396 -4.97 -13.24 -8.35
C LEU A 396 -4.54 -14.70 -8.56
N SER A 397 -5.43 -15.54 -9.12
CA SER A 397 -5.11 -16.92 -9.49
C SER A 397 -4.02 -16.99 -10.57
N VAL A 398 -4.05 -16.08 -11.55
CA VAL A 398 -2.97 -15.96 -12.56
C VAL A 398 -1.64 -15.68 -11.87
N GLN A 399 -1.59 -14.71 -10.95
CA GLN A 399 -0.35 -14.35 -10.26
C GLN A 399 0.17 -15.53 -9.44
N TYR A 400 -0.70 -16.17 -8.66
CA TYR A 400 -0.35 -17.35 -7.87
C TYR A 400 0.24 -18.46 -8.75
N ASN A 401 -0.45 -18.84 -9.82
CA ASN A 401 0.01 -19.90 -10.69
C ASN A 401 1.32 -19.53 -11.42
N ALA A 402 1.57 -18.25 -11.70
CA ALA A 402 2.82 -17.80 -12.29
C ALA A 402 3.99 -17.89 -11.30
N VAL A 403 3.79 -17.45 -10.06
CA VAL A 403 4.76 -17.56 -8.97
C VAL A 403 5.19 -19.01 -8.75
N VAL A 404 4.23 -19.93 -8.68
CA VAL A 404 4.49 -21.35 -8.39
C VAL A 404 5.12 -22.08 -9.58
N ASP A 405 4.66 -21.82 -10.80
CA ASP A 405 5.10 -22.59 -11.97
C ASP A 405 6.37 -22.05 -12.63
N LEU A 406 6.60 -20.73 -12.57
CA LEU A 406 7.59 -20.04 -13.43
C LEU A 406 8.65 -19.28 -12.65
N ALA A 407 8.31 -18.76 -11.45
CA ALA A 407 9.21 -17.89 -10.70
C ALA A 407 10.13 -18.63 -9.72
N THR A 408 9.91 -19.93 -9.50
CA THR A 408 10.68 -20.74 -8.55
C THR A 408 11.05 -22.10 -9.13
N THR A 409 12.14 -22.67 -8.63
CA THR A 409 12.48 -24.07 -8.93
C THR A 409 11.73 -24.94 -7.95
N HIS A 410 11.12 -26.02 -8.42
CA HIS A 410 10.29 -26.88 -7.58
C HIS A 410 11.01 -27.30 -6.28
N GLY A 411 10.47 -26.89 -5.13
CA GLY A 411 11.00 -27.17 -3.80
C GLY A 411 12.09 -26.23 -3.30
N SER A 412 12.58 -25.25 -4.10
CA SER A 412 13.56 -24.28 -3.61
C SER A 412 12.95 -23.19 -2.75
N ASN A 413 11.70 -22.81 -3.02
CA ASN A 413 11.01 -21.67 -2.39
C ASN A 413 11.78 -20.34 -2.51
N LEU A 414 12.68 -20.24 -3.49
CA LEU A 414 13.35 -19.00 -3.89
C LEU A 414 12.66 -18.47 -5.14
N TYR A 415 12.24 -17.20 -5.09
CA TYR A 415 11.43 -16.60 -6.15
C TYR A 415 12.19 -15.50 -6.91
N SER A 416 12.00 -15.44 -8.23
CA SER A 416 12.56 -14.38 -9.07
C SER A 416 11.70 -13.12 -9.11
N SER A 417 12.32 -12.02 -9.54
CA SER A 417 11.66 -10.74 -9.76
C SER A 417 10.63 -10.79 -10.90
N SER A 418 10.78 -11.71 -11.85
CA SER A 418 9.89 -11.90 -13.01
C SER A 418 9.04 -13.15 -12.82
N TRP A 419 7.72 -12.99 -12.72
CA TRP A 419 6.79 -14.12 -12.65
C TRP A 419 6.53 -14.80 -14.00
N ASN A 420 7.11 -14.28 -15.09
CA ASN A 420 7.19 -14.98 -16.37
C ASN A 420 8.42 -15.93 -16.44
N GLY A 421 9.24 -15.95 -15.38
CA GLY A 421 10.48 -16.71 -15.31
C GLY A 421 11.68 -15.97 -15.92
N PRO A 422 12.86 -16.61 -15.92
CA PRO A 422 13.15 -17.90 -15.29
C PRO A 422 13.13 -17.84 -13.75
N PRO A 423 13.13 -18.99 -13.05
CA PRO A 423 13.29 -19.06 -11.61
C PRO A 423 14.57 -18.41 -11.09
N SER A 424 14.53 -17.94 -9.83
CA SER A 424 15.74 -17.46 -9.16
C SER A 424 16.57 -18.62 -8.61
N THR A 425 17.89 -18.44 -8.60
CA THR A 425 18.84 -19.30 -7.89
C THR A 425 19.44 -18.64 -6.65
N SER A 426 19.12 -17.37 -6.41
CA SER A 426 19.58 -16.61 -5.25
C SER A 426 18.42 -15.93 -4.52
N PHE A 427 18.61 -15.74 -3.22
CA PHE A 427 17.68 -14.99 -2.39
C PHE A 427 17.75 -13.50 -2.72
N SER A 428 16.58 -12.86 -2.77
CA SER A 428 16.43 -11.41 -2.82
C SER A 428 15.25 -11.03 -1.93
N PRO A 429 15.43 -10.17 -0.92
CA PRO A 429 14.36 -9.78 -0.01
C PRO A 429 13.10 -9.28 -0.73
N GLY A 430 13.27 -8.39 -1.71
CA GLY A 430 12.15 -7.82 -2.46
C GLY A 430 11.41 -8.84 -3.32
N ASN A 431 12.14 -9.69 -4.06
CA ASN A 431 11.52 -10.71 -4.91
C ASN A 431 10.77 -11.75 -4.07
N GLN A 432 11.39 -12.17 -2.97
CA GLN A 432 10.80 -13.11 -2.03
C GLN A 432 9.53 -12.53 -1.42
N SER A 433 9.60 -11.28 -0.94
CA SER A 433 8.45 -10.61 -0.32
C SER A 433 7.29 -10.48 -1.33
N ASN A 434 7.54 -10.07 -2.57
CA ASN A 434 6.48 -10.00 -3.59
C ASN A 434 5.81 -11.36 -3.83
N ALA A 435 6.58 -12.44 -3.89
CA ALA A 435 6.05 -13.78 -4.07
C ALA A 435 5.25 -14.27 -2.85
N ILE A 436 5.78 -14.12 -1.63
CA ILE A 436 5.11 -14.49 -0.38
C ILE A 436 3.75 -13.79 -0.28
N GLN A 437 3.69 -12.49 -0.60
CA GLN A 437 2.44 -11.74 -0.59
C GLN A 437 1.35 -12.41 -1.45
N VAL A 438 1.69 -12.81 -2.68
CA VAL A 438 0.75 -13.50 -3.58
C VAL A 438 0.34 -14.87 -3.02
N LEU A 439 1.29 -15.61 -2.44
CA LEU A 439 1.01 -16.92 -1.84
C LEU A 439 0.04 -16.79 -0.65
N ILE A 440 0.26 -15.81 0.24
CA ILE A 440 -0.65 -15.51 1.36
C ILE A 440 -2.03 -15.09 0.85
N ASN A 441 -2.09 -14.15 -0.09
CA ASN A 441 -3.36 -13.67 -0.66
C ASN A 441 -4.18 -14.80 -1.28
N SER A 442 -3.52 -15.86 -1.75
CA SER A 442 -4.17 -17.01 -2.35
C SER A 442 -4.88 -17.92 -1.33
N ILE A 443 -4.48 -17.91 -0.05
CA ILE A 443 -5.03 -18.79 1.00
C ILE A 443 -6.56 -18.64 1.09
N GLY A 444 -7.04 -17.39 1.10
CA GLY A 444 -8.47 -17.05 1.22
C GLY A 444 -9.28 -17.13 -0.09
N LEU A 445 -8.65 -17.45 -1.23
CA LEU A 445 -9.39 -17.57 -2.50
C LEU A 445 -10.14 -18.90 -2.52
N ASN A 446 -11.46 -18.89 -2.37
CA ASN A 446 -12.25 -20.13 -2.47
C ASN A 446 -12.00 -20.82 -3.82
N ASN A 447 -11.82 -22.15 -3.80
CA ASN A 447 -11.71 -22.99 -5.01
C ASN A 447 -13.08 -23.13 -5.69
N HIS A 448 -13.67 -22.04 -6.19
CA HIS A 448 -14.89 -22.13 -6.97
C HIS A 448 -15.01 -21.01 -8.00
N THR A 449 -14.70 -21.37 -9.24
CA THR A 449 -15.62 -21.16 -10.36
C THR A 449 -15.46 -22.35 -11.30
N THR A 450 -16.32 -23.37 -11.12
CA THR A 450 -16.85 -24.10 -12.27
C THR A 450 -17.47 -23.03 -13.15
N VAL A 451 -16.74 -22.59 -14.17
CA VAL A 451 -17.36 -21.88 -15.29
C VAL A 451 -18.46 -22.82 -15.75
N ALA A 452 -19.72 -22.39 -15.61
CA ALA A 452 -20.84 -23.09 -16.19
C ALA A 452 -20.62 -23.10 -17.71
N GLN A 453 -19.94 -24.13 -18.21
CA GLN A 453 -20.08 -24.56 -19.59
C GLN A 453 -21.50 -25.11 -19.70
N THR A 454 -22.44 -24.22 -20.01
CA THR A 454 -23.68 -24.62 -20.67
C THR A 454 -23.30 -25.34 -21.95
N ASN A 455 -23.34 -26.67 -21.88
CA ASN A 455 -23.94 -27.59 -22.85
C ASN A 455 -23.31 -28.96 -22.63
N HIS A 456 -23.91 -29.80 -21.79
CA HIS A 456 -24.03 -31.22 -22.11
C HIS A 456 -25.14 -31.86 -21.29
N THR A 457 -25.90 -32.66 -22.02
CA THR A 457 -27.09 -33.43 -21.69
C THR A 457 -26.92 -34.23 -20.41
N THR A 458 -27.92 -34.11 -19.53
CA THR A 458 -28.19 -34.97 -18.38
C THR A 458 -28.09 -36.45 -18.75
N VAL A 459 -27.11 -37.14 -18.18
CA VAL A 459 -27.18 -38.58 -17.94
C VAL A 459 -27.15 -38.77 -16.43
N ILE A 460 -28.24 -39.33 -15.93
CA ILE A 460 -28.45 -39.72 -14.55
C ILE A 460 -27.66 -41.00 -14.33
N GLU A 461 -26.70 -40.99 -13.41
CA GLU A 461 -26.24 -42.23 -12.77
C GLU A 461 -26.25 -42.11 -11.26
N THR A 462 -26.68 -43.20 -10.66
CA THR A 462 -27.22 -43.35 -9.32
C THR A 462 -26.28 -44.25 -8.52
N SER A 463 -26.04 -43.91 -7.25
CA SER A 463 -25.47 -44.80 -6.19
C SER A 463 -23.96 -45.09 -6.34
N THR A 464 -23.14 -45.21 -5.31
CA THR A 464 -23.33 -45.87 -4.01
C THR A 464 -22.40 -45.30 -2.93
N SER A 465 -22.92 -45.26 -1.71
CA SER A 465 -22.22 -44.99 -0.45
C SER A 465 -21.24 -46.12 -0.10
N ALA A 466 -20.03 -45.76 0.32
CA ALA A 466 -19.13 -46.67 1.03
C ALA A 466 -18.54 -45.95 2.24
N SER A 467 -18.93 -46.43 3.43
CA SER A 467 -18.30 -46.13 4.71
C SER A 467 -16.92 -46.78 4.77
N MET A 468 -15.91 -46.07 5.28
CA MET A 468 -14.73 -46.73 5.86
C MET A 468 -14.43 -46.20 7.25
N SER A 469 -14.09 -47.18 8.07
CA SER A 469 -14.01 -47.19 9.52
C SER A 469 -12.66 -46.72 10.03
N SER A 470 -12.71 -46.20 11.25
CA SER A 470 -11.62 -45.95 12.22
C SER A 470 -10.49 -46.99 12.23
N THR A 471 -9.24 -46.53 12.41
CA THR A 471 -8.32 -46.96 13.50
C THR A 471 -6.97 -46.22 13.40
N GLY A 472 -6.38 -45.88 14.55
CA GLY A 472 -4.92 -45.66 14.67
C GLY A 472 -4.49 -44.39 15.39
N ILE A 473 -4.75 -44.29 16.70
CA ILE A 473 -4.09 -43.31 17.58
C ILE A 473 -2.69 -43.86 17.91
N VAL A 474 -1.64 -43.16 17.50
CA VAL A 474 -0.27 -43.36 17.99
C VAL A 474 0.21 -42.06 18.64
N ALA A 475 0.59 -42.16 19.91
CA ALA A 475 1.03 -41.08 20.76
C ALA A 475 2.37 -40.49 20.28
N ALA A 476 2.46 -39.15 20.27
CA ALA A 476 3.70 -38.41 20.06
C ALA A 476 4.36 -38.07 21.40
N PRO A 477 5.71 -38.06 21.47
CA PRO A 477 6.43 -37.83 22.72
C PRO A 477 6.49 -36.34 23.09
N THR A 478 6.25 -36.08 24.37
CA THR A 478 6.41 -34.79 25.05
C THR A 478 7.88 -34.40 25.16
N SER A 479 8.25 -33.28 24.52
CA SER A 479 9.50 -32.57 24.78
C SER A 479 9.19 -31.32 25.59
N SER A 480 9.63 -31.33 26.85
CA SER A 480 9.52 -30.22 27.79
C SER A 480 10.42 -29.05 27.38
N VAL A 481 9.82 -27.92 27.00
CA VAL A 481 10.54 -26.65 26.84
C VAL A 481 10.54 -25.91 28.18
N SER A 482 11.74 -25.69 28.69
CA SER A 482 12.01 -24.94 29.93
C SER A 482 11.64 -23.47 29.77
N ALA A 483 10.72 -23.01 30.63
CA ALA A 483 10.32 -21.61 30.73
C ALA A 483 11.48 -20.71 31.18
N PHE A 484 11.84 -19.73 30.35
CA PHE A 484 12.71 -18.62 30.75
C PHE A 484 11.82 -17.46 31.24
N HIS A 485 11.71 -17.32 32.57
CA HIS A 485 11.18 -16.09 33.17
C HIS A 485 12.32 -15.08 33.30
N LYS A 486 12.27 -13.99 32.50
CA LYS A 486 12.93 -12.73 32.83
C LYS A 486 11.86 -11.68 33.14
N SER A 487 11.87 -11.18 34.37
CA SER A 487 11.03 -10.06 34.79
C SER A 487 11.51 -8.76 34.12
N SER A 488 10.67 -8.15 33.29
CA SER A 488 10.94 -6.83 32.71
C SER A 488 10.63 -5.73 33.74
N GLN A 489 11.59 -4.82 33.93
CA GLN A 489 11.41 -3.62 34.75
C GLN A 489 10.67 -2.54 33.95
N VAL A 490 9.33 -2.57 34.01
CA VAL A 490 8.44 -1.58 33.36
C VAL A 490 8.30 -0.28 34.19
N GLY A 491 8.87 -0.23 35.40
CA GLY A 491 8.70 0.88 36.36
C GLY A 491 9.19 2.28 35.91
N PRO A 492 10.32 2.43 35.20
CA PRO A 492 10.86 3.77 34.91
C PRO A 492 10.15 4.54 33.79
N ILE A 493 9.50 3.86 32.84
CA ILE A 493 8.89 4.51 31.65
C ILE A 493 7.49 5.05 31.97
N VAL A 494 6.74 4.40 32.85
CA VAL A 494 5.41 4.90 33.27
C VAL A 494 5.53 6.14 34.18
N GLY A 495 6.64 6.27 34.92
CA GLY A 495 6.88 7.41 35.80
C GLY A 495 7.13 8.74 35.08
N SER A 496 7.74 8.73 33.89
CA SER A 496 8.07 9.95 33.14
C SER A 496 6.85 10.59 32.47
N VAL A 497 5.89 9.79 32.01
CA VAL A 497 4.66 10.28 31.35
C VAL A 497 3.72 10.95 32.35
N VAL A 498 3.55 10.36 33.53
CA VAL A 498 2.70 10.94 34.60
C VAL A 498 3.31 12.23 35.15
N GLY A 499 4.65 12.28 35.31
CA GLY A 499 5.35 13.50 35.74
C GLY A 499 5.24 14.64 34.73
N GLY A 500 5.32 14.34 33.43
CA GLY A 500 5.16 15.32 32.36
C GLY A 500 3.78 15.96 32.32
N LEU A 501 2.72 15.16 32.49
CA LEU A 501 1.34 15.66 32.51
C LEU A 501 1.05 16.59 33.70
N ILE A 502 1.58 16.26 34.89
CA ILE A 502 1.39 17.10 36.08
C ILE A 502 2.12 18.45 35.92
N LEU A 503 3.33 18.45 35.37
CA LEU A 503 4.09 19.68 35.10
C LEU A 503 3.35 20.57 34.10
N LEU A 504 2.80 19.98 33.04
CA LEU A 504 2.08 20.70 31.99
C LEU A 504 0.79 21.33 32.52
N LEU A 505 0.04 20.61 33.36
CA LEU A 505 -1.13 21.16 34.07
C LEU A 505 -0.75 22.29 35.04
N GLY A 506 0.39 22.18 35.73
CA GLY A 506 0.91 23.24 36.60
C GLY A 506 1.26 24.51 35.84
N ILE A 507 1.90 24.39 34.67
CA ILE A 507 2.25 25.54 33.81
C ILE A 507 0.98 26.22 33.30
N LEU A 508 -0.02 25.46 32.84
CA LEU A 508 -1.28 26.01 32.35
C LEU A 508 -2.06 26.73 33.46
N ALA A 509 -2.08 26.18 34.68
CA ALA A 509 -2.69 26.85 35.83
C ALA A 509 -1.95 28.14 36.20
N GLY A 510 -0.61 28.14 36.14
CA GLY A 510 0.21 29.34 36.37
C GLY A 510 -0.04 30.45 35.35
N ILE A 511 -0.13 30.10 34.06
CA ILE A 511 -0.47 31.05 32.99
C ILE A 511 -1.87 31.64 33.22
N PHE A 512 -2.84 30.81 33.58
CA PHE A 512 -4.22 31.25 33.83
C PHE A 512 -4.33 32.19 35.03
N ILE A 513 -3.57 31.94 36.10
CA ILE A 513 -3.51 32.84 37.28
C ILE A 513 -2.81 34.15 36.93
N TRP A 514 -1.75 34.11 36.12
CA TRP A 514 -1.02 35.32 35.70
C TRP A 514 -1.84 36.21 34.75
N TRP A 515 -2.79 35.64 34.03
CA TRP A 515 -3.68 36.37 33.11
C TRP A 515 -4.90 37.01 33.79
N ARG A 516 -5.14 36.70 35.07
CA ARG A 516 -6.19 37.29 35.89
C ARG A 516 -5.62 38.36 36.81
#